data_AF-A0AA39NKP8-F1
#
_entry.id   AF-A0AA39NKP8-F1
#
_cell.length_a   1.000
_cell.length_b   1.000
_cell.length_c   1.000
_cell.angle_alpha   90.00
_cell.angle_beta   90.00
_cell.angle_gamma   90.00
#
_symmetry.space_group_name_H-M   'P 1'
#
loop_
_entity.id
_entity.type
_entity.pdbx_description
1 polymer ?
#
loop_
_entity_poly.entity_id
_entity_poly.type
_entity_poly.pdbx_seq_one_letter_code
_entity_poly.pdbx_strand_id
1 'polypeptide(L)'
;MVSCLNINGFSSAGQGDGIQNSKWSHVNQLLHMSRTGILIVSEAHLTEGRREDLENLFRRRMKIHFTENPENPTGKGGVAIVLNKQLTNWHNVQTKVVVPGRALLIKTRWHSDKDIIILGVYAPNVSSNDSKESAEFFSALHDFFMEHPEWRPDYMGGDMNFV
;
A
#
# COMPACT_ATOMS: atom_id res chain seq x y z
N MET A 1 9.87 10.66 5.96
CA MET A 1 8.71 11.25 5.26
C MET A 1 7.86 10.12 4.70
N VAL A 2 6.53 10.22 4.85
CA VAL A 2 5.54 9.29 4.28
C VAL A 2 4.94 9.93 3.03
N SER A 3 4.71 9.17 1.96
CA SER A 3 4.13 9.68 0.71
C SER A 3 3.13 8.68 0.13
N CYS A 4 2.29 9.13 -0.82
CA CYS A 4 1.26 8.31 -1.46
C CYS A 4 1.35 8.43 -3.00
N LEU A 5 1.09 7.34 -3.73
CA LEU A 5 1.11 7.28 -5.19
C LEU A 5 0.08 6.26 -5.70
N ASN A 6 -0.78 6.64 -6.64
CA ASN A 6 -1.56 5.68 -7.42
C ASN A 6 -0.79 5.36 -8.72
N ILE A 7 -0.54 4.08 -9.00
CA ILE A 7 0.21 3.66 -10.20
C ILE A 7 -0.68 3.11 -11.33
N ASN A 8 -1.99 2.99 -11.13
CA ASN A 8 -2.95 2.45 -12.10
C ASN A 8 -2.50 1.10 -12.70
N GLY A 9 -2.10 0.16 -11.85
CA GLY A 9 -1.69 -1.18 -12.24
C GLY A 9 -0.18 -1.40 -12.39
N PHE A 10 0.18 -2.67 -12.62
CA PHE A 10 1.56 -3.16 -12.56
C PHE A 10 2.42 -2.82 -13.79
N SER A 11 1.85 -3.02 -14.97
CA SER A 11 2.56 -2.93 -16.25
C SER A 11 2.45 -1.54 -16.86
N SER A 12 3.50 -1.09 -17.55
CA SER A 12 3.45 0.12 -18.36
C SER A 12 2.55 -0.12 -19.59
N ALA A 13 1.73 0.86 -19.96
CA ALA A 13 0.81 0.70 -21.09
C ALA A 13 1.56 0.27 -22.36
N GLY A 14 1.11 -0.82 -22.99
CA GLY A 14 1.66 -1.31 -24.27
C GLY A 14 2.94 -2.14 -24.18
N GLN A 15 3.50 -2.38 -22.99
CA GLN A 15 4.62 -3.30 -22.79
C GLN A 15 4.11 -4.49 -21.97
N GLY A 16 4.25 -5.71 -22.48
CA GLY A 16 3.69 -6.93 -21.88
C GLY A 16 4.08 -7.14 -20.41
N ASP A 17 3.40 -8.07 -19.74
CA ASP A 17 3.58 -8.35 -18.32
C ASP A 17 4.99 -8.87 -17.98
N GLY A 18 5.88 -7.93 -17.65
CA GLY A 18 7.26 -8.21 -17.30
C GLY A 18 7.81 -7.18 -16.33
N ILE A 19 8.55 -7.65 -15.32
CA ILE A 19 9.07 -6.79 -14.25
C ILE A 19 10.04 -5.71 -14.74
N GLN A 20 10.80 -6.00 -15.80
CA GLN A 20 11.71 -5.02 -16.40
C GLN A 20 10.97 -3.83 -17.04
N ASN A 21 9.69 -4.01 -17.40
CA ASN A 21 8.84 -2.99 -18.02
C ASN A 21 7.74 -2.48 -17.06
N SER A 22 7.85 -2.82 -15.77
CA SER A 22 6.86 -2.46 -14.76
C SER A 22 7.03 -1.02 -14.27
N LYS A 23 5.91 -0.41 -13.85
CA LYS A 23 5.87 0.93 -13.25
C LYS A 23 6.64 1.00 -11.92
N TRP A 24 7.02 -0.15 -11.34
CA TRP A 24 7.79 -0.27 -10.11
C TRP A 24 9.24 0.24 -10.23
N SER A 25 9.78 0.29 -11.45
CA SER A 25 11.05 0.99 -11.71
C SER A 25 10.95 2.47 -11.35
N HIS A 26 9.83 3.13 -11.67
CA HIS A 26 9.54 4.52 -11.30
C HIS A 26 9.31 4.66 -9.79
N VAL A 27 8.60 3.71 -9.17
CA VAL A 27 8.43 3.66 -7.71
C VAL A 27 9.79 3.66 -6.99
N ASN A 28 10.74 2.84 -7.46
CA ASN A 28 12.10 2.80 -6.91
C ASN A 28 12.87 4.13 -7.13
N GLN A 29 12.70 4.78 -8.28
CA GLN A 29 13.30 6.10 -8.54
C GLN A 29 12.74 7.16 -7.60
N LEU A 30 11.42 7.19 -7.39
CA LEU A 30 10.77 8.11 -6.47
C LEU A 30 11.29 7.94 -5.05
N LEU A 31 11.32 6.70 -4.52
CA LEU A 31 11.86 6.43 -3.18
C LEU A 31 13.29 6.96 -2.98
N HIS A 32 14.11 6.95 -4.03
CA HIS A 32 15.47 7.47 -4.00
C HIS A 32 15.51 9.00 -4.08
N MET A 33 14.79 9.60 -5.04
CA MET A 33 14.86 11.02 -5.34
C MET A 33 14.14 11.87 -4.27
N SER A 34 12.98 11.44 -3.79
CA SER A 34 12.18 12.18 -2.82
C SER A 34 12.64 11.97 -1.38
N ARG A 35 13.61 11.07 -1.13
CA ARG A 35 14.00 10.59 0.21
C ARG A 35 12.78 10.13 1.04
N THR A 36 11.79 9.54 0.38
CA THR A 36 10.61 8.98 1.04
C THR A 36 11.02 7.68 1.76
N GLY A 37 10.67 7.61 3.04
CA GLY A 37 10.93 6.42 3.87
C GLY A 37 9.85 5.36 3.70
N ILE A 38 8.59 5.79 3.67
CA ILE A 38 7.42 4.93 3.54
C ILE A 38 6.55 5.47 2.40
N LEU A 39 6.25 4.62 1.42
CA LEU A 39 5.40 4.98 0.29
C LEU A 39 4.17 4.08 0.26
N ILE A 40 2.98 4.69 0.25
CA ILE A 40 1.72 4.02 0.05
C ILE A 40 1.42 4.01 -1.45
N VAL A 41 1.18 2.83 -2.01
CA VAL A 41 0.91 2.60 -3.43
C VAL A 41 -0.50 2.03 -3.58
N SER A 42 -1.35 2.75 -4.32
CA SER A 42 -2.69 2.28 -4.71
C SER A 42 -2.68 1.70 -6.13
N GLU A 43 -3.64 0.82 -6.42
CA GLU A 43 -3.71 0.04 -7.66
C GLU A 43 -2.40 -0.69 -7.94
N ALA A 44 -1.85 -1.31 -6.89
CA ALA A 44 -0.54 -1.95 -6.92
C ALA A 44 -0.51 -3.18 -7.85
N HIS A 45 -1.64 -3.90 -7.97
CA HIS A 45 -1.80 -5.11 -8.79
C HIS A 45 -0.69 -6.14 -8.55
N LEU A 46 -0.29 -6.28 -7.29
CA LEU A 46 0.72 -7.22 -6.85
C LEU A 46 0.08 -8.58 -6.56
N THR A 47 0.84 -9.61 -6.86
CA THR A 47 0.68 -10.96 -6.33
C THR A 47 1.92 -11.30 -5.52
N GLU A 48 1.86 -12.40 -4.76
CA GLU A 48 2.98 -12.89 -3.98
C GLU A 48 4.27 -13.03 -4.81
N GLY A 49 4.17 -13.68 -5.98
CA GLY A 49 5.31 -13.86 -6.90
C GLY A 49 5.84 -12.54 -7.45
N ARG A 50 4.96 -11.62 -7.89
CA ARG A 50 5.37 -10.28 -8.35
C ARG A 50 6.10 -9.51 -7.26
N ARG A 51 5.61 -9.60 -6.02
CA ARG A 51 6.25 -8.96 -4.87
C ARG A 51 7.63 -9.56 -4.60
N GLU A 52 7.76 -10.87 -4.64
CA GLU A 52 9.04 -11.58 -4.45
C GLU A 52 10.08 -11.15 -5.48
N ASP A 53 9.69 -11.14 -6.76
CA ASP A 53 10.58 -10.76 -7.84
C ASP A 53 11.00 -9.27 -7.73
N LEU A 54 10.09 -8.38 -7.32
CA LEU A 54 10.40 -6.97 -7.07
C LEU A 54 11.34 -6.80 -5.86
N GLU A 55 11.09 -7.51 -4.76
CA GLU A 55 11.98 -7.51 -3.60
C GLU A 55 13.34 -8.13 -3.94
N ASN A 56 13.43 -9.08 -4.88
CA ASN A 56 14.70 -9.61 -5.36
C ASN A 56 15.42 -8.60 -6.25
N LEU A 57 14.73 -8.01 -7.23
CA LEU A 57 15.29 -7.01 -8.15
C LEU A 57 15.80 -5.77 -7.40
N PHE A 58 15.04 -5.31 -6.40
CA PHE A 58 15.35 -4.12 -5.61
C PHE A 58 15.74 -4.46 -4.16
N ARG A 59 16.37 -5.63 -3.96
CA ARG A 59 16.74 -6.22 -2.65
C ARG A 59 17.29 -5.24 -1.63
N ARG A 60 18.18 -4.35 -2.06
CA ARG A 60 18.87 -3.40 -1.15
C ARG A 60 18.02 -2.19 -0.76
N ARG A 61 16.90 -1.96 -1.43
CA ARG A 61 16.14 -0.70 -1.37
C ARG A 61 14.73 -0.87 -0.85
N MET A 62 14.02 -1.93 -1.25
CA MET A 62 12.59 -2.04 -0.97
C MET A 62 12.25 -3.27 -0.14
N LYS A 63 11.36 -3.06 0.83
CA LYS A 63 10.53 -4.10 1.46
C LYS A 63 9.07 -3.74 1.17
N ILE A 64 8.29 -4.69 0.68
CA ILE A 64 6.94 -4.46 0.19
C ILE A 64 5.97 -5.31 1.01
N HIS A 65 5.00 -4.63 1.61
CA HIS A 65 3.83 -5.25 2.23
C HIS A 65 2.64 -4.91 1.36
N PHE A 66 1.76 -5.86 1.08
CA PHE A 66 0.61 -5.59 0.22
C PHE A 66 -0.63 -6.38 0.66
N THR A 67 -1.78 -5.91 0.19
CA THR A 67 -3.04 -6.66 0.20
C THR A 67 -3.61 -6.63 -1.20
N GLU A 68 -4.00 -7.80 -1.70
CA GLU A 68 -4.65 -7.98 -2.99
C GLU A 68 -6.16 -8.21 -2.80
N ASN A 69 -6.93 -7.98 -3.86
CA ASN A 69 -8.33 -8.38 -3.87
C ASN A 69 -8.40 -9.91 -3.99
N PRO A 70 -9.07 -10.62 -3.07
CA PRO A 70 -9.11 -12.09 -3.07
C PRO A 70 -9.81 -12.69 -4.30
N GLU A 71 -10.72 -11.97 -4.95
CA GLU A 71 -11.43 -12.45 -6.14
C GLU A 71 -10.71 -12.12 -7.45
N ASN A 72 -9.96 -11.00 -7.49
CA ASN A 72 -9.25 -10.56 -8.68
C ASN A 72 -7.93 -9.82 -8.35
N PRO A 73 -6.89 -10.54 -7.92
CA PRO A 73 -5.63 -9.96 -7.46
C PRO A 73 -4.90 -9.08 -8.47
N THR A 74 -4.99 -9.41 -9.76
CA THR A 74 -4.24 -8.74 -10.84
C THR A 74 -5.07 -7.75 -11.65
N GLY A 75 -6.40 -7.85 -11.58
CA GLY A 75 -7.33 -7.06 -12.38
C GLY A 75 -8.10 -5.98 -11.63
N LYS A 76 -8.14 -5.99 -10.28
CA LYS A 76 -8.84 -4.96 -9.50
C LYS A 76 -8.11 -4.59 -8.19
N GLY A 77 -7.70 -3.32 -8.10
CA GLY A 77 -7.30 -2.67 -6.85
C GLY A 77 -5.98 -3.19 -6.29
N GLY A 78 -5.89 -3.21 -4.96
CA GLY A 78 -4.69 -3.61 -4.24
C GLY A 78 -3.92 -2.40 -3.70
N VAL A 79 -3.54 -2.52 -2.43
CA VAL A 79 -2.75 -1.53 -1.70
C VAL A 79 -1.42 -2.16 -1.35
N ALA A 80 -0.34 -1.44 -1.60
CA ALA A 80 0.98 -1.80 -1.13
C ALA A 80 1.58 -0.67 -0.28
N ILE A 81 2.31 -1.04 0.75
CA ILE A 81 3.15 -0.12 1.52
C ILE A 81 4.60 -0.55 1.32
N VAL A 82 5.37 0.35 0.73
CA VAL A 82 6.77 0.15 0.38
C VAL A 82 7.64 0.87 1.40
N LEU A 83 8.51 0.11 2.05
CA LEU A 83 9.50 0.62 2.98
C LEU A 83 10.85 0.75 2.27
N ASN A 84 11.41 1.95 2.33
CA ASN A 84 12.78 2.20 1.91
C ASN A 84 13.73 1.65 2.97
N LYS A 85 14.40 0.54 2.67
CA LYS A 85 15.32 -0.17 3.57
C LYS A 85 16.49 0.68 4.06
N GLN A 86 16.82 1.75 3.34
CA GLN A 86 17.92 2.65 3.69
C GLN A 86 17.50 3.74 4.68
N LEU A 87 16.20 4.02 4.79
CA LEU A 87 15.66 5.14 5.56
C LEU A 87 14.70 4.71 6.68
N THR A 88 14.37 3.42 6.77
CA THR A 88 13.37 2.90 7.70
C THR A 88 13.86 1.63 8.39
N ASN A 89 13.34 1.38 9.60
CA ASN A 89 13.45 0.06 10.19
C ASN A 89 12.43 -0.85 9.49
N TRP A 90 12.93 -1.71 8.61
CA TRP A 90 12.12 -2.63 7.82
C TRP A 90 12.10 -4.04 8.42
N HIS A 91 12.82 -4.27 9.52
CA HIS A 91 12.80 -5.54 10.24
C HIS A 91 11.63 -5.53 11.24
N ASN A 92 11.04 -6.71 11.48
CA ASN A 92 9.96 -6.89 12.46
C ASN A 92 8.72 -6.00 12.22
N VAL A 93 8.47 -5.64 10.96
CA VAL A 93 7.27 -4.89 10.56
C VAL A 93 6.06 -5.77 10.75
N GLN A 94 5.12 -5.34 11.58
CA GLN A 94 3.83 -6.01 11.73
C GLN A 94 2.88 -5.48 10.67
N THR A 95 2.03 -6.35 10.14
CA THR A 95 1.08 -6.00 9.08
C THR A 95 -0.31 -6.50 9.47
N LYS A 96 -1.35 -5.71 9.21
CA LYS A 96 -2.74 -6.13 9.40
C LYS A 96 -3.58 -5.67 8.22
N VAL A 97 -4.27 -6.61 7.58
CA VAL A 97 -5.23 -6.30 6.52
C VAL A 97 -6.54 -5.93 7.20
N VAL A 98 -7.03 -4.72 6.96
CA VAL A 98 -8.32 -4.26 7.51
C VAL A 98 -9.44 -4.61 6.53
N VAL A 99 -9.23 -4.31 5.25
CA VAL A 99 -10.15 -4.66 4.16
C VAL A 99 -9.31 -5.22 3.01
N PRO A 100 -9.47 -6.50 2.63
CA PRO A 100 -8.69 -7.10 1.55
C PRO A 100 -8.72 -6.28 0.26
N GLY A 101 -7.53 -6.02 -0.30
CA GLY A 101 -7.37 -5.24 -1.53
C GLY A 101 -7.61 -3.74 -1.42
N ARG A 102 -8.04 -3.23 -0.25
CA ARG A 102 -8.46 -1.83 -0.06
C ARG A 102 -7.83 -1.13 1.15
N ALA A 103 -7.45 -1.85 2.21
CA ALA A 103 -6.89 -1.23 3.40
C ALA A 103 -5.83 -2.12 4.07
N LEU A 104 -4.62 -1.58 4.22
CA LEU A 104 -3.46 -2.24 4.80
C LEU A 104 -2.84 -1.39 5.89
N LEU A 105 -2.64 -1.96 7.07
CA LEU A 105 -1.85 -1.38 8.14
C LEU A 105 -0.45 -1.99 8.17
N ILE A 106 0.54 -1.13 8.40
CA ILE A 106 1.83 -1.56 8.92
C ILE A 106 2.11 -0.86 10.25
N LYS A 107 2.80 -1.58 11.13
CA LYS A 107 3.38 -1.04 12.36
C LYS A 107 4.85 -1.36 12.37
N THR A 108 5.69 -0.34 12.48
CA THR A 108 7.14 -0.50 12.54
C THR A 108 7.77 0.44 13.53
N ARG A 109 8.97 0.09 14.00
CA ARG A 109 9.75 0.93 14.89
C ARG A 109 10.20 2.19 14.15
N TRP A 110 9.92 3.34 14.73
CA TRP A 110 10.39 4.65 14.31
C TRP A 110 11.53 5.13 15.23
N HIS A 111 11.89 6.42 15.17
CA HIS A 111 12.96 7.00 15.98
C HIS A 111 12.82 6.66 17.47
N SER A 112 13.94 6.23 18.08
CA SER A 112 14.04 5.72 19.45
C SER A 112 13.19 4.45 19.64
N ASP A 113 12.28 4.45 20.62
CA ASP A 113 11.44 3.29 20.97
C ASP A 113 9.96 3.45 20.61
N LYS A 114 9.64 4.45 19.79
CA LYS A 114 8.26 4.70 19.36
C LYS A 114 7.96 3.93 18.09
N ASP A 115 6.83 3.26 18.05
CA ASP A 115 6.31 2.69 16.82
C ASP A 115 5.57 3.78 16.03
N ILE A 116 5.50 3.59 14.71
CA ILE A 116 4.62 4.33 13.81
C ILE A 116 3.69 3.35 13.11
N ILE A 117 2.41 3.70 13.06
CA ILE A 117 1.34 2.92 12.44
C ILE A 117 0.85 3.68 11.21
N ILE A 118 0.98 3.06 10.04
CA ILE A 118 0.61 3.64 8.76
C ILE A 118 -0.54 2.84 8.15
N LEU A 119 -1.63 3.52 7.82
CA LEU A 119 -2.76 2.98 7.08
C LEU A 119 -2.68 3.42 5.62
N GLY A 120 -2.55 2.46 4.71
CA GLY A 120 -2.74 2.64 3.28
C GLY A 120 -4.17 2.30 2.87
N VAL A 121 -4.81 3.19 2.09
CA VAL A 121 -6.20 3.02 1.62
C VAL A 121 -6.34 3.17 0.11
N TYR A 122 -7.21 2.34 -0.46
CA TYR A 122 -7.80 2.48 -1.79
C TYR A 122 -9.33 2.31 -1.66
N ALA A 123 -10.02 3.43 -1.45
CA ALA A 123 -11.45 3.45 -1.20
C ALA A 123 -12.26 3.16 -2.49
N PRO A 124 -13.51 2.67 -2.38
CA PRO A 124 -14.40 2.51 -3.53
C PRO A 124 -14.68 3.82 -4.26
N ASN A 125 -14.85 3.77 -5.58
CA ASN A 125 -15.21 4.95 -6.37
C ASN A 125 -16.70 5.29 -6.17
N VAL A 126 -16.99 6.54 -5.86
CA VAL A 126 -18.36 7.06 -5.65
C VAL A 126 -18.92 7.58 -6.97
N SER A 127 -19.01 6.74 -8.01
CA SER A 127 -19.67 7.14 -9.25
C SER A 127 -21.19 7.01 -9.09
N SER A 128 -21.84 8.12 -8.70
CA SER A 128 -23.28 8.42 -8.84
C SER A 128 -24.24 7.21 -8.81
N ASN A 129 -24.44 6.61 -7.62
CA ASN A 129 -25.61 5.86 -7.13
C ASN A 129 -25.24 4.84 -6.03
N ASP A 130 -23.94 4.53 -5.84
CA ASP A 130 -23.45 3.55 -4.85
C ASP A 130 -22.64 4.19 -3.71
N SER A 131 -23.23 5.16 -3.01
CA SER A 131 -22.65 5.68 -1.74
C SER A 131 -22.59 4.61 -0.64
N LYS A 132 -23.27 3.47 -0.82
CA LYS A 132 -23.35 2.37 0.13
C LYS A 132 -22.01 1.64 0.28
N GLU A 133 -21.32 1.31 -0.81
CA GLU A 133 -20.04 0.59 -0.73
C GLU A 133 -18.96 1.43 -0.03
N SER A 134 -18.94 2.74 -0.31
CA SER A 134 -18.04 3.68 0.36
C SER A 134 -18.38 3.80 1.86
N ALA A 135 -19.67 3.94 2.20
CA ALA A 135 -20.10 3.99 3.60
C ALA A 135 -19.76 2.70 4.37
N GLU A 136 -19.98 1.53 3.77
CA GLU A 136 -19.62 0.23 4.35
C GLU A 136 -18.11 0.11 4.55
N PHE A 137 -17.31 0.56 3.58
CA PHE A 137 -15.85 0.59 3.69
C PHE A 137 -15.38 1.44 4.88
N PHE A 138 -15.87 2.68 5.01
CA PHE A 138 -15.46 3.56 6.12
C PHE A 138 -16.02 3.08 7.47
N SER A 139 -17.19 2.44 7.49
CA SER A 139 -17.74 1.81 8.69
C SER A 139 -16.85 0.65 9.15
N ALA A 140 -16.40 -0.21 8.22
CA ALA A 140 -15.48 -1.30 8.52
C ALA A 140 -14.12 -0.80 9.08
N LEU A 141 -13.58 0.31 8.55
CA LEU A 141 -12.40 0.93 9.13
C LEU A 141 -12.66 1.42 10.56
N HIS A 142 -13.78 2.10 10.79
CA HIS A 142 -14.16 2.60 12.09
C HIS A 142 -14.29 1.48 13.13
N ASP A 143 -15.07 0.45 12.81
CA ASP A 143 -15.34 -0.68 13.70
C ASP A 143 -14.04 -1.42 14.05
N PHE A 144 -13.16 -1.63 13.06
CA PHE A 144 -11.85 -2.19 13.29
C PHE A 144 -11.02 -1.40 14.31
N PHE A 145 -11.00 -0.06 14.25
CA PHE A 145 -10.24 0.77 15.19
C PHE A 145 -10.89 0.92 16.56
N MET A 146 -12.18 0.60 16.67
CA MET A 146 -12.87 0.49 17.95
C MET A 146 -12.56 -0.84 18.63
N GLU A 147 -12.47 -1.94 17.87
CA GLU A 147 -12.08 -3.26 18.36
C GLU A 147 -10.57 -3.39 18.63
N HIS A 148 -9.75 -2.66 17.86
CA HIS A 148 -8.28 -2.72 17.91
C HIS A 148 -7.64 -1.34 18.11
N PRO A 149 -7.85 -0.70 19.29
CA PRO A 149 -7.31 0.64 19.55
C PRO A 149 -5.78 0.71 19.48
N GLU A 150 -5.06 -0.41 19.68
CA GLU A 150 -3.61 -0.53 19.56
C GLU A 150 -3.07 -0.42 18.12
N TRP A 151 -3.98 -0.48 17.14
CA TRP A 151 -3.72 -0.35 15.71
C TRP A 151 -4.16 0.98 15.11
N ARG A 152 -4.57 1.96 15.94
CA ARG A 152 -4.94 3.29 15.46
C ARG A 152 -3.78 3.92 14.67
N PRO A 153 -4.00 4.41 13.44
CA PRO A 153 -2.92 4.89 12.60
C PRO A 153 -2.46 6.28 13.04
N ASP A 154 -1.14 6.47 13.06
CA ASP A 154 -0.52 7.80 13.16
C ASP A 154 -0.63 8.57 11.83
N TYR A 155 -0.69 7.83 10.72
CA TYR A 155 -0.85 8.38 9.38
C TYR A 155 -1.78 7.50 8.54
N MET A 156 -2.70 8.15 7.85
CA MET A 156 -3.58 7.53 6.87
C MET A 156 -3.37 8.22 5.52
N GLY A 157 -3.22 7.44 4.46
CA GLY A 157 -3.07 7.99 3.12
C GLY A 157 -3.32 6.97 2.01
N GLY A 158 -3.41 7.47 0.78
CA GLY A 158 -3.75 6.69 -0.40
C GLY A 158 -4.86 7.38 -1.18
N ASP A 159 -5.64 6.60 -1.91
CA ASP A 159 -6.75 7.08 -2.72
C ASP A 159 -8.07 6.95 -1.94
N MET A 160 -8.63 8.08 -1.53
CA MET A 160 -9.87 8.10 -0.75
C MET A 160 -11.12 8.18 -1.63
N ASN A 161 -10.97 8.44 -2.94
CA ASN A 161 -12.08 8.58 -3.88
C ASN A 161 -13.25 9.48 -3.37
N PHE A 162 -12.96 10.50 -2.56
CA PHE A 162 -13.94 11.54 -2.23
C PHE A 162 -14.07 12.51 -3.41
N VAL A 163 -15.31 12.81 -3.78
CA VAL A 163 -15.68 13.78 -4.83
C VAL A 163 -16.39 14.97 -4.20
#